data_AF-A0A3Q0FV14-F1
#
_entry.id   AF-A0A3Q0FV14-F1
#
_cell.length_a   1.000
_cell.length_b   1.000
_cell.length_c   1.000
_cell.angle_alpha   90.00
_cell.angle_beta   90.00
_cell.angle_gamma   90.00
#
_symmetry.space_group_name_H-M   'P 1'
#
loop_
_entity.id
_entity.type
_entity.pdbx_description
1 polymer ?
#
loop_
_entity_poly.entity_id
_entity_poly.type
_entity_poly.pdbx_seq_one_letter_code
_entity_poly.pdbx_strand_id
1 'polypeptide(L)'
;MAMIKVVLFWTLVAASAAFSILPQQNPVQVFVHDTALLLVSIHFENPAWEYYHVKWVFLTKNHPILVYVVDNCRGAPGTQERTCHHSTELHEVYQQRASISQEASLVLKNVQPEDAGMYQITVQGLDVLGTAQVTLIVEESRQDVIPAVGKEGLSVTTIVRLVLAFLVLCVLGLIVGENVLA
;
A
#
# COMPACT_ATOMS: atom_id res chain seq x y z
N MET A 1 63.84 16.59 -20.07
CA MET A 1 63.10 17.12 -18.89
C MET A 1 61.71 16.52 -18.94
N ALA A 2 61.40 15.56 -18.06
CA ALA A 2 60.13 14.85 -18.05
C ALA A 2 59.06 15.69 -17.35
N MET A 3 57.95 15.98 -18.04
CA MET A 3 56.78 16.62 -17.42
C MET A 3 56.00 15.58 -16.61
N ILE A 4 56.06 15.72 -15.29
CA ILE A 4 55.23 14.96 -14.36
C ILE A 4 53.79 15.48 -14.49
N LYS A 5 52.93 14.71 -15.17
CA LYS A 5 51.47 14.95 -15.15
C LYS A 5 50.95 14.53 -13.78
N VAL A 6 50.65 15.51 -12.93
CA VAL A 6 49.94 15.28 -11.67
C VAL A 6 48.48 15.00 -12.01
N VAL A 7 48.08 13.73 -11.92
CA VAL A 7 46.69 13.30 -12.04
C VAL A 7 46.09 13.34 -10.63
N LEU A 8 45.24 14.34 -10.37
CA LEU A 8 44.46 14.44 -9.12
C LEU A 8 43.32 13.42 -9.18
N PHE A 9 43.52 12.27 -8.52
CA PHE A 9 42.45 11.29 -8.27
C PHE A 9 41.58 11.81 -7.12
N TRP A 10 40.39 12.34 -7.46
CA TRP A 10 39.37 12.68 -6.48
C TRP A 10 38.74 11.38 -5.96
N THR A 11 39.15 10.91 -4.79
CA THR A 11 38.41 9.83 -4.11
C THR A 11 37.13 10.41 -3.54
N LEU A 12 36.00 10.08 -4.14
CA LEU A 12 34.68 10.29 -3.57
C LEU A 12 34.59 9.46 -2.29
N VAL A 13 34.81 10.08 -1.13
CA VAL A 13 34.48 9.48 0.15
C VAL A 13 32.96 9.50 0.25
N ALA A 14 32.33 8.37 -0.07
CA ALA A 14 30.92 8.17 0.22
C ALA A 14 30.77 8.21 1.75
N ALA A 15 30.08 9.22 2.26
CA ALA A 15 29.73 9.26 3.67
C ALA A 15 28.78 8.09 3.95
N SER A 16 29.22 7.11 4.74
CA SER A 16 28.31 6.12 5.33
C SER A 16 27.40 6.87 6.31
N ALA A 17 26.08 6.71 6.15
CA ALA A 17 25.12 7.37 7.02
C ALA A 17 25.00 6.58 8.33
N ALA A 18 25.26 7.22 9.47
CA ALA A 18 25.15 6.66 10.83
C ALA A 18 23.76 6.07 11.19
N PHE A 19 22.78 6.24 10.30
CA PHE A 19 21.38 5.92 10.48
C PHE A 19 20.71 5.72 9.13
N SER A 20 19.81 4.72 9.02
CA SER A 20 18.98 4.56 7.82
C SER A 20 17.57 4.04 8.14
N ILE A 21 16.61 4.40 7.29
CA ILE A 21 15.24 3.90 7.31
C ILE A 21 14.94 3.35 5.91
N LEU A 22 14.64 2.06 5.82
CA LEU A 22 14.33 1.40 4.56
C LEU A 22 12.88 0.89 4.57
N PRO A 23 11.99 1.44 3.73
CA PRO A 23 10.71 0.81 3.42
C PRO A 23 10.95 -0.59 2.83
N GLN A 24 10.25 -1.60 3.34
CA GLN A 24 10.38 -2.96 2.81
C GLN A 24 9.66 -3.14 1.47
N GLN A 25 8.54 -2.43 1.30
CA GLN A 25 7.76 -2.42 0.07
C GLN A 25 7.28 -0.99 -0.20
N ASN A 26 7.50 -0.51 -1.43
CA ASN A 26 7.02 0.79 -1.88
C ASN A 26 6.85 0.75 -3.41
N PRO A 27 5.63 0.89 -3.96
CA PRO A 27 4.37 1.17 -3.27
C PRO A 27 3.78 -0.05 -2.53
N VAL A 28 2.95 0.22 -1.53
CA VAL A 28 2.09 -0.77 -0.86
C VAL A 28 0.70 -0.71 -1.50
N GLN A 29 0.21 -1.85 -1.99
CA GLN A 29 -1.14 -1.98 -2.56
C GLN A 29 -2.04 -2.72 -1.56
N VAL A 30 -3.25 -2.20 -1.34
CA VAL A 30 -4.25 -2.78 -0.44
C VAL A 30 -5.65 -2.57 -1.00
N PHE A 31 -6.60 -3.44 -0.66
CA PHE A 31 -7.99 -3.25 -1.02
C PHE A 31 -8.75 -2.38 -0.01
N VAL A 32 -9.85 -1.75 -0.45
CA VAL A 32 -10.75 -1.04 0.48
C VAL A 32 -11.24 -1.99 1.58
N HIS A 33 -11.31 -1.49 2.82
CA HIS A 33 -11.67 -2.15 4.07
C HIS A 33 -10.62 -3.13 4.64
N ASP A 34 -9.55 -3.43 3.90
CA ASP A 34 -8.44 -4.24 4.41
C ASP A 34 -7.54 -3.44 5.38
N THR A 35 -6.50 -4.10 5.87
CA THR A 35 -5.45 -3.49 6.70
C THR A 35 -4.19 -3.27 5.86
N ALA A 36 -3.74 -2.01 5.77
CA ALA A 36 -2.45 -1.68 5.18
C ALA A 36 -1.33 -1.81 6.22
N LEU A 37 -0.22 -2.42 5.79
CA LEU A 37 1.02 -2.54 6.56
C LEU A 37 2.11 -1.76 5.83
N LEU A 38 2.54 -0.64 6.41
CA LEU A 38 3.61 0.19 5.88
C LEU A 38 4.90 -0.20 6.61
N LEU A 39 5.50 -1.28 6.14
CA LEU A 39 6.66 -1.91 6.77
C LEU A 39 7.95 -1.13 6.49
N VAL A 40 8.71 -0.88 7.56
CA VAL A 40 10.00 -0.20 7.52
C VAL A 40 11.01 -0.94 8.39
N SER A 41 12.28 -0.87 8.00
CA SER A 41 13.41 -1.31 8.80
C SER A 41 14.22 -0.08 9.20
N ILE A 42 14.51 0.05 10.50
CA ILE A 42 15.32 1.13 11.05
C ILE A 42 16.66 0.56 11.47
N HIS A 43 17.75 1.16 10.99
CA HIS A 43 19.10 0.75 11.32
C HIS A 43 19.89 1.91 11.93
N PHE A 44 20.49 1.65 13.09
CA PHE A 44 21.39 2.57 13.78
C PHE A 44 22.81 2.00 13.70
N GLU A 45 23.76 2.76 13.15
CA GLU A 45 25.17 2.32 13.12
C GLU A 45 25.78 2.33 14.53
N ASN A 46 25.40 3.30 15.37
CA ASN A 46 25.78 3.32 16.78
C ASN A 46 24.82 2.44 17.59
N PRO A 47 25.26 1.29 18.15
CA PRO A 47 24.40 0.43 18.93
C PRO A 47 24.04 1.03 20.30
N ALA A 48 24.66 2.12 20.74
CA ALA A 48 24.42 2.76 22.04
C ALA A 48 23.29 3.80 22.02
N TRP A 49 22.29 3.65 21.15
CA TRP A 49 21.08 4.46 21.24
C TRP A 49 20.30 4.09 22.51
N GLU A 50 19.88 5.11 23.26
CA GLU A 50 19.12 4.95 24.51
C GLU A 50 17.69 5.49 24.40
N TYR A 51 17.43 6.26 23.34
CA TYR A 51 16.18 6.97 23.10
C TYR A 51 16.03 7.28 21.61
N TYR A 52 14.82 7.08 21.08
CA TYR A 52 14.37 7.70 19.85
C TYR A 52 12.84 7.79 19.83
N HIS A 53 12.32 8.70 19.02
CA HIS A 53 10.90 8.71 18.69
C HIS A 53 10.69 8.63 17.18
N VAL A 54 9.52 8.14 16.82
CA VAL A 54 9.06 7.92 15.46
C VAL A 54 7.78 8.69 15.27
N LYS A 55 7.70 9.45 14.19
CA LYS A 55 6.49 10.17 13.79
C LYS A 55 6.04 9.67 12.43
N TRP A 56 4.78 9.26 12.36
CA TRP A 56 4.10 8.96 11.10
C TRP A 56 3.15 10.10 10.72
N VAL A 57 3.26 10.56 9.48
CA VAL A 57 2.44 11.64 8.90
C VAL A 57 1.88 11.17 7.57
N PHE A 58 0.58 11.39 7.35
CA PHE A 58 0.00 11.30 6.01
C PHE A 58 0.32 12.58 5.24
N LEU A 59 1.40 12.56 4.46
CA LEU A 59 1.95 13.74 3.79
C LEU A 59 0.96 14.36 2.80
N THR A 60 0.20 13.54 2.07
CA THR A 60 -0.74 14.03 1.04
C THR A 60 -1.76 15.03 1.61
N LYS A 61 -2.16 14.86 2.87
CA LYS A 61 -3.06 15.80 3.58
C LYS A 61 -2.38 16.57 4.71
N ASN A 62 -1.07 16.40 4.89
CA ASN A 62 -0.29 16.92 6.01
C ASN A 62 -0.92 16.63 7.39
N HIS A 63 -1.46 15.43 7.57
CA HIS A 63 -2.12 15.03 8.82
C HIS A 63 -1.22 14.13 9.66
N PRO A 64 -0.95 14.47 10.93
CA PRO A 64 -0.23 13.56 11.83
C PRO A 64 -1.09 12.33 12.12
N ILE A 65 -0.47 11.16 12.17
CA ILE A 65 -1.15 9.90 12.46
C ILE A 65 -0.84 9.49 13.90
N LEU A 66 0.46 9.37 14.20
CA LEU A 66 0.92 8.97 15.52
C LEU A 66 2.36 9.41 15.79
N VAL A 67 2.68 9.43 17.07
CA VAL A 67 4.03 9.50 17.61
C VAL A 67 4.27 8.26 18.46
N TYR A 68 5.40 7.61 18.26
CA TYR A 68 5.84 6.43 19.00
C TYR A 68 7.19 6.72 19.63
N VAL A 69 7.32 6.51 20.94
CA VAL A 69 8.53 6.81 21.69
C VAL A 69 9.09 5.51 22.25
N VAL A 70 10.39 5.33 22.05
CA VAL A 70 11.19 4.24 22.63
C VAL A 70 12.21 4.87 23.55
N ASP A 71 12.11 4.55 24.84
CA ASP A 71 12.94 5.13 25.89
C ASP A 71 13.25 4.13 27.01
N ASN A 72 14.05 4.54 28.00
CA ASN A 72 14.41 3.73 29.17
C ASN A 72 14.89 2.30 28.78
N CYS A 73 15.72 2.21 27.75
CA CYS A 73 16.23 0.96 27.23
C CYS A 73 17.31 0.37 28.15
N ARG A 74 17.16 -0.90 28.51
CA ARG A 74 18.08 -1.67 29.34
C ARG A 74 18.53 -2.92 28.60
N GLY A 75 19.83 -3.09 28.43
CA GLY A 75 20.42 -4.31 27.87
C GLY A 75 21.21 -5.07 28.94
N ALA A 76 21.21 -6.41 28.87
CA ALA A 76 22.17 -7.19 29.65
C ALA A 76 23.58 -7.01 29.05
N PRO A 77 24.65 -6.98 29.88
CA PRO A 77 26.01 -6.90 29.36
C PRO A 77 26.30 -8.06 28.39
N GLY A 78 26.68 -7.74 27.16
CA GLY A 78 27.02 -8.75 26.14
C GLY A 78 25.86 -9.22 25.25
N THR A 79 24.63 -8.73 25.45
CA THR A 79 23.49 -9.00 24.54
C THR A 79 23.14 -7.76 23.72
N GLN A 80 22.78 -7.95 22.45
CA GLN A 80 22.24 -6.86 21.61
C GLN A 80 20.74 -6.63 21.88
N GLU A 81 20.09 -7.58 22.55
CA GLU A 81 18.71 -7.48 22.99
C GLU A 81 18.57 -6.49 24.15
N ARG A 82 17.56 -5.62 24.04
CA ARG A 82 17.24 -4.57 25.01
C ARG A 82 15.77 -4.62 25.35
N THR A 83 15.46 -4.46 26.62
CA THR A 83 14.11 -4.17 27.07
C THR A 83 13.94 -2.66 27.12
N CYS A 84 13.04 -2.11 26.32
CA CYS A 84 12.72 -0.69 26.32
C CYS A 84 11.31 -0.45 26.85
N HIS A 85 11.06 0.77 27.31
CA HIS A 85 9.73 1.28 27.50
C HIS A 85 9.23 1.86 26.17
N HIS A 86 7.95 1.62 25.88
CA HIS A 86 7.33 1.96 24.61
C HIS A 86 6.04 2.72 24.90
N SER A 87 5.85 3.86 24.24
CA SER A 87 4.61 4.62 24.34
C SER A 87 4.17 5.14 22.98
N THR A 88 2.86 5.23 22.77
CA THR A 88 2.27 5.65 21.50
C THR A 88 1.18 6.69 21.77
N GLU A 89 1.23 7.78 21.04
CA GLU A 89 0.19 8.80 20.99
C GLU A 89 -0.43 8.81 19.58
N LEU A 90 -1.75 8.65 19.50
CA LEU A 90 -2.51 8.62 18.26
C LEU A 90 -3.28 9.94 18.09
N HIS A 91 -3.27 10.48 16.89
CA HIS A 91 -4.15 11.58 16.53
C HIS A 91 -5.61 11.12 16.56
N GLU A 92 -6.52 12.00 16.99
CA GLU A 92 -7.94 11.68 17.28
C GLU A 92 -8.64 10.91 16.16
N VAL A 93 -8.47 11.37 14.92
CA VAL A 93 -9.05 10.77 13.71
C VAL A 93 -8.61 9.31 13.48
N TYR A 94 -7.46 8.92 14.03
CA TYR A 94 -6.84 7.61 13.80
C TYR A 94 -6.94 6.66 15.01
N GLN A 95 -7.50 7.06 16.15
CA GLN A 95 -7.49 6.27 17.40
C GLN A 95 -8.02 4.84 17.26
N GLN A 96 -8.99 4.61 16.38
CA GLN A 96 -9.60 3.29 16.14
C GLN A 96 -9.05 2.57 14.90
N ARG A 97 -8.22 3.25 14.10
CA ARG A 97 -7.81 2.80 12.78
C ARG A 97 -6.31 2.59 12.64
N ALA A 98 -5.48 3.32 13.39
CA ALA A 98 -4.04 3.18 13.32
C ALA A 98 -3.46 2.53 14.58
N SER A 99 -2.39 1.78 14.38
CA SER A 99 -1.51 1.26 15.43
C SER A 99 -0.10 1.16 14.89
N ILE A 100 0.88 0.89 15.75
CA ILE A 100 2.27 0.73 15.36
C ILE A 100 2.82 -0.62 15.83
N SER A 101 3.68 -1.25 15.03
CA SER A 101 4.45 -2.43 15.44
C SER A 101 5.59 -2.04 16.39
N GLN A 102 6.23 -3.04 17.02
CA GLN A 102 7.40 -2.79 17.87
C GLN A 102 8.58 -2.21 17.09
N GLU A 103 8.71 -2.57 15.81
CA GLU A 103 9.71 -2.10 14.84
C GLU A 103 9.31 -0.76 14.18
N ALA A 104 8.33 -0.07 14.76
CA ALA A 104 7.83 1.23 14.32
C ALA A 104 7.15 1.26 12.93
N SER A 105 6.70 0.10 12.43
CA SER A 105 5.92 0.02 11.19
C SER A 105 4.46 0.42 11.43
N LEU A 106 3.88 1.18 10.50
CA LEU A 106 2.51 1.67 10.63
C LEU A 106 1.51 0.60 10.17
N VAL A 107 0.49 0.37 10.98
CA VAL A 107 -0.66 -0.48 10.69
C VAL A 107 -1.89 0.40 10.58
N LEU A 108 -2.54 0.41 9.41
CA LEU A 108 -3.76 1.18 9.17
C LEU A 108 -4.90 0.23 8.80
N LYS A 109 -5.92 0.14 9.64
CA LYS A 109 -7.08 -0.75 9.52
C LYS A 109 -8.25 -0.08 8.80
N ASN A 110 -9.09 -0.92 8.19
CA ASN A 110 -10.31 -0.50 7.52
C ASN A 110 -10.03 0.60 6.50
N VAL A 111 -9.03 0.39 5.62
CA VAL A 111 -8.52 1.37 4.66
C VAL A 111 -9.65 1.87 3.75
N GLN A 112 -9.67 3.17 3.50
CA GLN A 112 -10.64 3.83 2.63
C GLN A 112 -9.94 4.45 1.42
N PRO A 113 -10.63 4.72 0.29
CA PRO A 113 -10.02 5.36 -0.88
C PRO A 113 -9.30 6.67 -0.55
N GLU A 114 -9.77 7.42 0.44
CA GLU A 114 -9.19 8.72 0.83
C GLU A 114 -7.91 8.59 1.66
N ASP A 115 -7.53 7.36 2.05
CA ASP A 115 -6.25 7.08 2.70
C ASP A 115 -5.13 6.86 1.68
N ALA A 116 -5.43 6.75 0.38
CA ALA A 116 -4.42 6.62 -0.66
C ALA A 116 -3.50 7.85 -0.73
N GLY A 117 -2.20 7.62 -0.85
CA GLY A 117 -1.20 8.70 -0.98
C GLY A 117 0.11 8.40 -0.28
N MET A 118 0.89 9.45 -0.02
CA MET A 118 2.23 9.33 0.55
C MET A 118 2.20 9.48 2.06
N TYR A 119 2.88 8.55 2.73
CA TYR A 119 3.11 8.53 4.17
C TYR A 119 4.59 8.75 4.42
N GLN A 120 4.92 9.51 5.46
CA GLN A 120 6.30 9.70 5.89
C GLN A 120 6.48 9.21 7.31
N ILE A 121 7.53 8.42 7.47
CA ILE A 121 8.13 8.13 8.76
C ILE A 121 9.28 9.10 8.98
N THR A 122 9.34 9.69 10.18
CA THR A 122 10.48 10.45 10.68
C THR A 122 10.97 9.78 11.95
N VAL A 123 12.26 9.50 12.04
CA VAL A 123 12.89 8.97 13.25
C VAL A 123 13.87 10.02 13.75
N GLN A 124 13.77 10.35 15.03
CA GLN A 124 14.61 11.33 15.67
C GLN A 124 15.10 10.79 17.03
N GLY A 125 16.41 10.82 17.22
CA GLY A 125 17.10 10.58 18.49
C GLY A 125 17.96 11.78 18.88
N LEU A 126 18.94 11.57 19.77
CA LEU A 126 19.86 12.63 20.20
C LEU A 126 20.75 13.13 19.04
N ASP A 127 21.34 12.20 18.29
CA ASP A 127 22.33 12.49 17.24
C ASP A 127 21.88 12.04 15.84
N VAL A 128 20.63 11.58 15.72
CA VAL A 128 20.11 11.02 14.48
C VAL A 128 18.78 11.66 14.11
N LEU A 129 18.65 12.01 12.83
CA LEU A 129 17.41 12.43 12.21
C LEU A 129 17.38 11.81 10.81
N GLY A 130 16.29 11.12 10.50
CA GLY A 130 16.08 10.65 9.14
C GLY A 130 14.61 10.44 8.83
N THR A 131 14.32 10.39 7.53
CA THR A 131 12.98 10.25 7.01
C THR A 131 12.94 9.23 5.89
N ALA A 132 11.84 8.50 5.78
CA ALA A 132 11.53 7.71 4.61
C ALA A 132 10.05 7.88 4.24
N GLN A 133 9.72 7.60 2.98
CA GLN A 133 8.38 7.74 2.46
C GLN A 133 7.87 6.42 1.89
N VAL A 134 6.58 6.16 2.08
CA VAL A 134 5.87 4.98 1.56
C VAL A 134 4.61 5.46 0.86
N THR A 135 4.38 4.99 -0.36
CA THR A 135 3.15 5.28 -1.10
C THR A 135 2.15 4.16 -0.86
N LEU A 136 0.95 4.50 -0.40
CA LEU A 136 -0.18 3.59 -0.27
C LEU A 136 -1.12 3.77 -1.48
N ILE A 137 -1.33 2.68 -2.21
CA ILE A 137 -2.30 2.56 -3.28
C ILE A 137 -3.48 1.76 -2.74
N VAL A 138 -4.68 2.33 -2.85
CA VAL A 138 -5.92 1.69 -2.44
C VAL A 138 -6.68 1.28 -3.69
N GLU A 139 -6.90 -0.02 -3.84
CA GLU A 139 -7.66 -0.59 -4.94
C GLU A 139 -9.07 -0.91 -4.47
N GLU A 140 -10.07 -0.69 -5.33
CA GLU A 140 -11.38 -1.28 -5.10
C GLU A 140 -11.24 -2.80 -5.10
N SER A 141 -12.09 -3.49 -4.32
CA SER A 141 -12.04 -4.94 -4.19
C SER A 141 -11.83 -5.58 -5.57
N ARG A 142 -11.03 -6.65 -5.63
CA ARG A 142 -11.21 -7.62 -6.71
C ARG A 142 -12.66 -8.07 -6.63
N GLN A 143 -13.55 -7.45 -7.43
CA GLN A 143 -14.58 -8.24 -8.05
C GLN A 143 -13.79 -9.41 -8.63
N ASP A 144 -13.95 -10.59 -8.03
CA ASP A 144 -13.91 -11.79 -8.82
C ASP A 144 -14.62 -11.39 -10.10
N VAL A 145 -13.87 -11.40 -11.20
CA VAL A 145 -14.48 -11.57 -12.50
C VAL A 145 -15.11 -12.95 -12.41
N ILE A 146 -16.21 -13.07 -11.66
CA ILE A 146 -17.31 -13.93 -12.00
C ILE A 146 -17.59 -13.41 -13.40
N PRO A 147 -17.21 -14.13 -14.48
CA PRO A 147 -17.73 -13.76 -15.78
C PRO A 147 -19.21 -13.65 -15.52
N ALA A 148 -19.77 -12.45 -15.73
CA ALA A 148 -21.18 -12.24 -15.52
C ALA A 148 -21.84 -13.42 -16.23
N VAL A 149 -22.39 -14.37 -15.47
CA VAL A 149 -23.50 -15.17 -15.96
C VAL A 149 -24.55 -14.10 -16.06
N GLY A 150 -24.51 -13.39 -17.20
CA GLY A 150 -25.56 -12.53 -17.61
C GLY A 150 -26.78 -13.40 -17.43
N LYS A 151 -27.68 -12.97 -16.56
CA LYS A 151 -29.08 -13.11 -16.88
C LYS A 151 -29.18 -12.51 -18.27
N GLU A 152 -29.08 -13.35 -19.29
CA GLU A 152 -29.42 -13.01 -20.64
C GLU A 152 -30.92 -12.73 -20.59
N GLY A 153 -31.28 -11.51 -20.16
CA GLY A 153 -32.51 -10.91 -20.61
C GLY A 153 -32.41 -10.99 -22.12
N LEU A 154 -33.26 -11.86 -22.69
CA LEU A 154 -33.27 -12.18 -24.11
C LEU A 154 -33.08 -10.87 -24.88
N SER A 155 -31.91 -10.71 -25.52
CA SER A 155 -31.61 -9.48 -26.25
C SER A 155 -32.77 -9.18 -27.18
N VAL A 156 -33.23 -7.93 -27.26
CA VAL A 156 -34.37 -7.54 -28.11
C VAL A 156 -34.16 -8.08 -29.53
N THR A 157 -32.92 -8.13 -29.99
CA THR A 157 -32.52 -8.74 -31.27
C THR A 157 -32.84 -10.24 -31.34
N THR A 158 -32.62 -11.00 -30.28
CA THR A 158 -32.96 -12.43 -30.16
C THR A 158 -34.48 -12.64 -30.13
N ILE A 159 -35.23 -11.79 -29.41
CA ILE A 159 -36.70 -11.81 -29.40
C ILE A 159 -37.23 -11.56 -30.82
N VAL A 160 -36.75 -10.50 -31.47
CA VAL A 160 -37.14 -10.14 -32.85
C VAL A 160 -36.84 -11.29 -33.81
N ARG A 161 -35.67 -11.94 -33.69
CA ARG A 161 -35.31 -13.10 -34.53
C ARG A 161 -36.24 -14.30 -34.31
N LEU A 162 -36.62 -14.59 -33.06
CA LEU A 162 -37.56 -15.68 -32.75
C LEU A 162 -38.96 -15.41 -33.29
N VAL A 163 -39.46 -14.18 -33.11
CA VAL A 163 -40.76 -13.76 -33.65
C VAL A 163 -40.78 -13.84 -35.18
N LEU A 164 -39.71 -13.38 -35.84
CA LEU A 164 -39.61 -13.45 -37.30
C LEU A 164 -39.57 -14.90 -37.80
N ALA A 165 -38.81 -15.78 -37.14
CA ALA A 165 -38.73 -17.19 -37.49
C ALA A 165 -40.09 -17.89 -37.35
N PHE A 166 -40.83 -17.58 -36.28
CA PHE A 166 -42.18 -18.12 -36.07
C PHE A 166 -43.16 -17.66 -37.16
N LEU A 167 -43.15 -16.37 -37.51
CA LEU A 167 -44.00 -15.82 -38.59
C LEU A 167 -43.70 -16.49 -39.94
N VAL A 168 -42.42 -16.69 -40.27
CA VAL A 168 -42.02 -17.39 -41.51
C VAL A 168 -42.55 -18.82 -41.53
N LEU A 169 -42.45 -19.55 -40.42
CA LEU A 169 -43.01 -20.91 -40.32
C LEU A 169 -44.53 -20.93 -40.50
N CYS A 170 -45.26 -19.98 -39.90
CA CYS A 170 -46.71 -19.87 -40.08
C CYS A 170 -47.10 -19.63 -41.54
N VAL A 171 -46.39 -18.71 -42.22
CA VAL A 171 -46.66 -18.41 -43.64
C VAL A 171 -46.35 -19.63 -44.52
N LEU A 172 -45.24 -20.32 -44.29
CA LEU A 172 -44.91 -21.54 -45.02
C LEU A 172 -45.94 -22.65 -44.77
N GLY A 173 -46.42 -22.79 -43.54
CA GLY A 173 -47.48 -23.74 -43.21
C GLY A 173 -48.80 -23.44 -43.92
N LEU A 174 -49.17 -22.16 -44.07
CA LEU A 174 -50.35 -21.75 -44.85
C LEU A 174 -50.16 -22.06 -46.34
N ILE A 175 -49.01 -21.74 -46.92
CA ILE A 175 -48.72 -22.02 -48.34
C ILE A 175 -48.74 -23.53 -48.62
N VAL A 176 -48.14 -24.34 -47.75
CA VAL A 176 -48.16 -25.81 -47.90
C VAL A 176 -49.57 -26.35 -47.68
N GLY A 177 -50.29 -25.85 -46.67
CA GLY A 177 -51.68 -26.25 -46.42
C GLY A 177 -52.60 -25.94 -47.60
N GLU A 178 -52.44 -24.78 -48.23
CA GLU A 178 -53.20 -24.36 -49.39
C GLU A 178 -52.84 -25.18 -50.65
N ASN A 179 -51.57 -25.54 -50.83
CA ASN A 179 -51.12 -26.40 -51.93
C ASN A 179 -51.46 -27.90 -51.75
N VAL A 180 -51.82 -28.34 -50.54
CA VAL A 180 -52.21 -29.72 -50.25
C VAL A 180 -53.74 -29.88 -50.24
N LEU A 181 -54.49 -28.79 -50.04
CA LEU A 181 -55.95 -28.76 -50.03
C LEU A 181 -56.58 -28.30 -51.37
N ALA A 182 -55.76 -27.92 -52.35
CA ALA A 182 -56.14 -27.68 -53.74
C ALA A 182 -55.86 -28.90 -54.63
#